data_AF-A0A8S2D994-F1
#
_entry.id   AF-A0A8S2D994-F1
#
_cell.length_a   1.000
_cell.length_b   1.000
_cell.length_c   1.000
_cell.angle_alpha   90.00
_cell.angle_beta   90.00
_cell.angle_gamma   90.00
#
_symmetry.space_group_name_H-M   'P 1'
#
loop_
_entity.id
_entity.type
_entity.pdbx_description
1 polymer ?
#
loop_
_entity_poly.entity_id
_entity_poly.type
_entity_poly.pdbx_seq_one_letter_code
_entity_poly.pdbx_strand_id
1 'polypeptide(L)'
;MISLVHNRTEIQFIYIFCEDTTELDEWVKQESYTKIQDRVYIDENILFEQLEKDLPVPKQLLATSTKEERRPLSLFKNKDKDTLIRNLSEESVAFIRYQLLIEILLRMPLSDKAKRIMLEHCRRCYDENDPEQTRITEFEKTYRIGVLGTAIRWYSRPCFLNRLLAKAISTQDAHYLYTFRFIISELHNELRSLNLVRTQSLPSKLFRGTVLSTDILEDLKKNVEGLVSMIGFFSATTNPAVSDMFAGAGPLPTDEKHVVFNLNVKDGVTTKPFASIRQYSVMPDEDEILFSLGTVWRVLNVKLNENEVWNIDLELSKEDDERCIELSEYLKKQFGDVPTLLTLGNFLSSIGEHEKAEKYYRLLLDELPKDHKDIGVIYNNIGFIRYENKDFCGAEDWFQKAEKFFENMNKTNANTDNKLHVDIVKYNHDLARWTTNSALFSATSLRCHNETLECITKSLQADHSSSVAIMVNNKGLIHYKRGDYTTALNCLIEALKILNENNARYPPDISAVHNNIGATYFKLDEHAKALENFDLAIKVGLELLPPTHKWIIEYTNNKAAVLKGISSSQSIRN
;
A
#
# COMPACT_ATOMS: atom_id res chain seq x y z
N MET A 1 30.08 3.65 28.90
CA MET A 1 28.94 3.15 28.10
C MET A 1 28.59 4.15 27.00
N ILE A 2 28.32 5.42 27.30
CA ILE A 2 28.04 6.48 26.31
C ILE A 2 29.15 6.64 25.26
N SER A 3 30.42 6.59 25.65
CA SER A 3 31.57 6.60 24.72
C SER A 3 31.54 5.48 23.67
N LEU A 4 30.84 4.37 23.92
CA LEU A 4 30.71 3.25 22.99
C LEU A 4 29.52 3.38 22.03
N VAL A 5 28.54 4.23 22.38
CA VAL A 5 27.21 4.24 21.73
C VAL A 5 26.81 5.60 21.15
N HIS A 6 27.43 6.70 21.58
CA HIS A 6 27.08 8.07 21.16
C HIS A 6 27.20 8.35 19.66
N ASN A 7 28.08 7.65 18.95
CA ASN A 7 28.27 7.84 17.51
C ASN A 7 27.43 6.90 16.65
N ARG A 8 26.41 6.23 17.21
CA ARG A 8 25.65 5.14 16.53
C ARG A 8 24.29 5.59 15.96
N THR A 9 24.05 5.58 14.65
CA THR A 9 22.83 6.08 13.96
C THR A 9 21.54 5.54 14.53
N GLU A 10 21.57 4.30 15.04
CA GLU A 10 20.40 3.63 15.59
C GLU A 10 20.00 4.16 16.96
N ILE A 11 20.90 4.92 17.59
CA ILE A 11 20.62 5.74 18.77
C ILE A 11 20.33 7.16 18.28
N GLN A 12 19.08 7.58 18.47
CA GLN A 12 18.62 8.92 18.09
C GLN A 12 18.99 9.95 19.15
N PHE A 13 18.84 9.61 20.43
CA PHE A 13 19.06 10.50 21.56
C PHE A 13 19.68 9.74 22.74
N ILE A 14 20.53 10.43 23.49
CA ILE A 14 21.04 9.96 24.77
C ILE A 14 20.57 10.95 25.83
N TYR A 15 19.79 10.47 26.79
CA TYR A 15 19.40 11.22 27.98
C TYR A 15 20.23 10.71 29.15
N ILE A 16 20.74 11.63 29.95
CA ILE A 16 21.55 11.31 31.13
C ILE A 16 20.80 11.79 32.35
N PHE A 17 20.27 10.87 33.14
CA PHE A 17 19.65 11.17 34.43
C PHE A 17 20.66 10.89 35.54
N CYS A 18 20.92 11.88 36.40
CA CYS A 18 21.87 11.74 37.50
C CYS A 18 21.50 12.66 38.68
N GLU A 19 21.68 12.17 39.91
CA GLU A 19 21.40 12.92 41.14
C GLU A 19 22.47 13.98 41.45
N ASP A 20 23.68 13.88 40.88
CA ASP A 20 24.79 14.84 41.06
C ASP A 20 25.46 15.18 39.71
N THR A 21 25.49 16.48 39.37
CA THR A 21 25.96 16.98 38.06
C THR A 21 27.35 17.58 38.08
N THR A 22 27.99 17.68 39.25
CA THR A 22 29.21 18.46 39.43
C THR A 22 30.41 17.99 38.59
N GLU A 23 30.46 16.71 38.19
CA GLU A 23 31.51 16.16 37.32
C GLU A 23 31.05 15.84 35.88
N LEU A 24 29.74 15.75 35.60
CA LEU A 24 29.23 15.34 34.28
C LEU A 24 29.02 16.49 33.30
N ASP A 25 28.69 17.70 33.79
CA ASP A 25 28.33 18.82 32.92
C ASP A 25 29.48 19.27 32.01
N GLU A 26 30.74 19.13 32.43
CA GLU A 26 31.91 19.42 31.59
C GLU A 26 32.22 18.27 30.61
N TRP A 27 31.97 17.03 31.01
CA TRP A 27 32.23 15.85 30.18
C TRP A 27 31.22 15.70 29.04
N VAL A 28 29.94 16.01 29.29
CA VAL A 28 28.85 15.97 28.28
C VAL A 28 29.02 17.05 27.22
N LYS A 29 29.65 18.19 27.55
CA LYS A 29 29.87 19.33 26.64
C LYS A 29 31.00 19.14 25.63
N GLN A 30 31.68 18.00 25.62
CA GLN A 30 32.67 17.71 24.59
C GLN A 30 31.99 17.65 23.21
N GLU A 31 32.53 18.36 22.22
CA GLU A 31 31.98 18.46 20.85
C GLU A 31 31.76 17.10 20.17
N SER A 32 32.38 16.02 20.66
CA SER A 32 32.19 14.66 20.18
C SER A 32 30.81 14.07 20.47
N TYR A 33 30.08 14.53 21.51
CA TYR A 33 28.83 13.88 21.95
C TYR A 33 27.56 14.53 21.40
N THR A 34 27.43 14.58 20.07
CA THR A 34 26.34 15.28 19.35
C THR A 34 24.92 14.73 19.57
N LYS A 35 24.76 13.55 20.19
CA LYS A 35 23.46 12.90 20.43
C LYS A 35 22.95 13.03 21.85
N ILE A 36 23.78 13.52 22.77
CA ILE A 36 23.31 13.81 24.13
C ILE A 36 22.38 15.01 24.04
N GLN A 37 21.13 14.85 24.47
CA GLN A 37 20.21 15.98 24.53
C GLN A 37 20.62 16.91 25.67
N ASP A 38 20.40 18.21 25.44
CA ASP A 38 21.09 19.39 26.01
C ASP A 38 21.22 19.53 27.55
N ARG A 39 20.98 18.50 28.38
CA ARG A 39 21.06 18.54 29.85
C ARG A 39 21.43 17.18 30.44
N VAL A 40 22.20 17.20 31.52
CA VAL A 40 22.08 16.15 32.55
C VAL A 40 20.82 16.47 33.34
N TYR A 41 19.88 15.54 33.40
CA TYR A 41 18.60 15.71 34.07
C TYR A 41 18.74 15.28 35.53
N ILE A 42 18.38 16.17 36.44
CA ILE A 42 18.38 15.93 37.90
C ILE A 42 16.95 15.73 38.39
N ASP A 43 15.97 16.27 37.66
CA ASP A 43 14.54 16.17 37.96
C ASP A 43 13.88 15.21 36.97
N GLU A 44 13.24 14.17 37.49
CA GLU A 44 12.52 13.17 36.69
C GLU A 44 11.41 13.81 35.85
N ASN A 45 10.68 14.80 36.34
CA ASN A 45 9.59 15.44 35.60
C ASN A 45 10.11 16.24 34.41
N ILE A 46 11.25 16.93 34.57
CA ILE A 46 11.89 17.66 33.46
C ILE A 46 12.41 16.67 32.41
N LEU A 47 12.97 15.55 32.85
CA LEU A 47 13.34 14.46 31.96
C LEU A 47 12.10 13.92 31.24
N PHE A 48 11.00 13.65 31.94
CA PHE A 48 9.76 13.17 31.34
C PHE A 48 9.15 14.16 30.36
N GLU A 49 9.14 15.47 30.64
CA GLU A 49 8.67 16.48 29.71
C GLU A 49 9.52 16.56 28.45
N GLN A 50 10.84 16.47 28.60
CA GLN A 50 11.76 16.48 27.45
C GLN A 50 11.68 15.18 26.67
N LEU A 51 11.56 14.06 27.37
CA LEU A 51 11.22 12.78 26.79
C LEU A 51 9.87 12.88 26.07
N GLU A 52 8.81 13.49 26.59
CA GLU A 52 7.54 13.63 25.85
C GLU A 52 7.65 14.51 24.60
N LYS A 53 8.53 15.52 24.62
CA LYS A 53 8.83 16.37 23.45
C LYS A 53 9.64 15.62 22.39
N ASP A 54 10.62 14.84 22.81
CA ASP A 54 11.59 14.18 21.93
C ASP A 54 11.20 12.73 21.58
N LEU A 55 10.43 12.05 22.45
CA LEU A 55 9.70 10.81 22.18
C LEU A 55 8.51 11.10 21.28
N PRO A 56 8.14 10.11 20.46
CA PRO A 56 7.43 10.37 19.23
C PRO A 56 5.93 10.49 19.47
N VAL A 57 5.41 11.53 20.14
CA VAL A 57 3.98 11.83 19.95
C VAL A 57 3.57 13.30 19.86
N PRO A 58 3.27 13.79 18.64
CA PRO A 58 2.30 14.86 18.48
C PRO A 58 0.96 14.40 19.06
N LYS A 59 0.32 15.22 19.90
CA LYS A 59 -1.00 14.91 20.53
C LYS A 59 -2.08 14.41 19.56
N GLN A 60 -1.96 14.72 18.27
CA GLN A 60 -2.86 14.25 17.20
C GLN A 60 -2.64 12.78 16.78
N LEU A 61 -1.46 12.20 17.03
CA LEU A 61 -1.07 10.83 16.69
C LEU A 61 -1.19 9.84 17.86
N LEU A 62 -1.47 10.31 19.08
CA LEU A 62 -1.78 9.50 20.27
C LEU A 62 -3.21 8.95 20.24
N ALA A 63 -4.12 9.60 19.50
CA ALA A 63 -5.54 9.27 19.52
C ALA A 63 -5.89 7.98 18.77
N THR A 64 -4.99 7.44 17.93
CA THR A 64 -5.27 6.29 17.06
C THR A 64 -4.42 5.05 17.32
N SER A 65 -3.30 5.14 18.03
CA SER A 65 -2.36 4.02 18.10
C SER A 65 -2.73 2.98 19.15
N THR A 66 -3.32 1.87 18.70
CA THR A 66 -3.43 0.62 19.49
C THR A 66 -2.07 -0.09 19.55
N LYS A 67 -1.93 -1.04 20.49
CA LYS A 67 -0.73 -1.92 20.63
C LYS A 67 -0.34 -2.64 19.33
N GLU A 68 -1.23 -2.76 18.36
CA GLU A 68 -1.01 -3.42 17.06
C GLU A 68 -0.11 -2.60 16.10
N GLU A 69 0.02 -1.28 16.28
CA GLU A 69 0.74 -0.38 15.35
C GLU A 69 2.28 -0.38 15.49
N ARG A 70 2.87 -1.18 16.38
CA ARG A 70 4.34 -1.21 16.63
C ARG A 70 5.00 -2.56 16.31
N ARG A 71 4.58 -3.24 15.24
CA ARG A 71 5.33 -4.39 14.71
C ARG A 71 6.46 -3.88 13.80
N PRO A 72 7.76 -4.20 14.04
CA PRO A 72 8.87 -3.77 13.19
C PRO A 72 9.02 -4.61 11.91
N LEU A 73 8.21 -5.65 11.78
CA LEU A 73 8.21 -6.57 10.65
C LEU A 73 6.78 -6.95 10.26
N SER A 74 6.61 -7.19 8.97
CA SER A 74 5.38 -7.70 8.37
C SER A 74 5.63 -9.13 7.86
N LEU A 75 4.70 -10.05 8.11
CA LEU A 75 4.85 -11.46 7.78
C LEU A 75 3.86 -11.86 6.69
N PHE A 76 4.35 -12.58 5.69
CA PHE A 76 3.50 -13.42 4.85
C PHE A 76 3.54 -14.83 5.43
N LYS A 77 2.41 -15.30 5.96
CA LYS A 77 2.37 -16.56 6.71
C LYS A 77 2.57 -17.75 5.78
N ASN A 78 3.45 -18.69 6.15
CA ASN A 78 3.74 -19.89 5.37
C ASN A 78 2.48 -20.75 5.12
N LYS A 79 1.55 -20.80 6.09
CA LYS A 79 0.25 -21.48 5.92
C LYS A 79 -0.64 -20.88 4.83
N ASP A 80 -0.38 -19.64 4.42
CA ASP A 80 -1.17 -18.91 3.44
C ASP A 80 -0.64 -19.06 2.01
N LYS A 81 0.41 -19.88 1.81
CA LYS A 81 1.09 -20.05 0.52
C LYS A 81 0.18 -20.48 -0.64
N ASP A 82 -0.72 -21.42 -0.40
CA ASP A 82 -1.60 -22.03 -1.41
C ASP A 82 -3.03 -21.47 -1.27
N THR A 83 -3.16 -20.38 -0.52
CA THR A 83 -4.44 -19.85 -0.07
C THR A 83 -4.92 -18.74 -1.00
N LEU A 84 -6.18 -18.81 -1.42
CA LEU A 84 -6.84 -17.75 -2.20
C LEU A 84 -6.76 -16.40 -1.46
N ILE A 85 -6.70 -15.27 -2.18
CA ILE A 85 -6.57 -13.89 -1.61
C ILE A 85 -7.47 -13.69 -0.39
N ARG A 86 -8.74 -14.06 -0.56
CA ARG A 86 -9.80 -13.91 0.44
C ARG A 86 -9.60 -14.67 1.75
N ASN A 87 -8.78 -15.72 1.70
CA ASN A 87 -8.52 -16.61 2.80
C ASN A 87 -7.12 -16.35 3.40
N LEU A 88 -6.35 -15.43 2.81
CA LEU A 88 -5.10 -14.97 3.40
C LEU A 88 -5.41 -14.42 4.79
N SER A 89 -4.51 -14.67 5.73
CA SER A 89 -4.58 -14.01 7.02
C SER A 89 -4.42 -12.50 6.86
N GLU A 90 -4.97 -11.74 7.81
CA GLU A 90 -4.88 -10.28 7.82
C GLU A 90 -3.43 -9.80 7.73
N GLU A 91 -2.50 -10.53 8.36
CA GLU A 91 -1.07 -10.22 8.31
C GLU A 91 -0.48 -10.39 6.91
N SER A 92 -0.84 -11.47 6.21
CA SER A 92 -0.44 -11.70 4.81
C SER A 92 -1.03 -10.64 3.88
N VAL A 93 -2.27 -10.18 4.11
CA VAL A 93 -2.87 -9.07 3.36
C VAL A 93 -2.13 -7.76 3.64
N ALA A 94 -1.81 -7.47 4.91
CA ALA A 94 -1.04 -6.29 5.29
C ALA A 94 0.36 -6.28 4.67
N PHE A 95 1.01 -7.45 4.60
CA PHE A 95 2.29 -7.63 3.89
C PHE A 95 2.17 -7.25 2.42
N ILE A 96 1.18 -7.80 1.71
CA ILE A 96 0.96 -7.50 0.29
C ILE A 96 0.66 -6.02 0.07
N ARG A 97 -0.22 -5.44 0.89
CA ARG A 97 -0.57 -4.02 0.84
C ARG A 97 0.68 -3.14 0.97
N TYR A 98 1.54 -3.45 1.94
CA TYR A 98 2.77 -2.72 2.19
C TYR A 98 3.73 -2.81 1.00
N GLN A 99 3.94 -4.00 0.44
CA GLN A 99 4.79 -4.21 -0.73
C GLN A 99 4.29 -3.44 -1.96
N LEU A 100 2.99 -3.53 -2.26
CA LEU A 100 2.37 -2.79 -3.36
C LEU A 100 2.49 -1.28 -3.18
N LEU A 101 2.22 -0.78 -1.98
CA LEU A 101 2.33 0.64 -1.67
C LEU A 101 3.75 1.15 -1.93
N ILE A 102 4.78 0.48 -1.42
CA ILE A 102 6.18 0.85 -1.66
C ILE A 102 6.48 0.86 -3.16
N GLU A 103 6.10 -0.21 -3.84
CA GLU A 103 6.36 -0.40 -5.26
C GLU A 103 5.71 0.69 -6.13
N ILE A 104 4.55 1.21 -5.72
CA ILE A 104 3.88 2.33 -6.39
C ILE A 104 4.55 3.65 -6.05
N LEU A 105 4.90 3.90 -4.78
CA LEU A 105 5.60 5.12 -4.35
C LEU A 105 6.92 5.31 -5.09
N LEU A 106 7.66 4.22 -5.31
CA LEU A 106 8.93 4.22 -6.04
C LEU A 106 8.78 4.51 -7.54
N ARG A 107 7.60 4.25 -8.12
CA ARG A 107 7.29 4.59 -9.53
C ARG A 107 6.80 6.03 -9.71
N MET A 108 6.42 6.71 -8.64
CA MET A 108 5.96 8.08 -8.73
C MET A 108 7.10 9.02 -9.16
N PRO A 109 6.83 10.02 -10.00
CA PRO A 109 7.87 10.95 -10.43
C PRO A 109 8.41 11.73 -9.23
N LEU A 110 9.74 11.76 -9.12
CA LEU A 110 10.43 12.67 -8.21
C LEU A 110 10.15 14.12 -8.64
N SER A 111 9.64 14.93 -7.72
CA SER A 111 9.29 16.32 -8.01
C SER A 111 9.57 17.24 -6.83
N ASP A 112 9.84 18.51 -7.12
CA ASP A 112 9.94 19.56 -6.08
C ASP A 112 8.64 19.72 -5.29
N LYS A 113 7.49 19.39 -5.90
CA LYS A 113 6.20 19.36 -5.22
C LYS A 113 6.19 18.32 -4.09
N ALA A 114 6.67 17.10 -4.37
CA ALA A 114 6.81 16.06 -3.36
C ALA A 114 7.75 16.47 -2.22
N LYS A 115 8.89 17.10 -2.54
CA LYS A 115 9.80 17.68 -1.54
C LYS A 115 9.11 18.73 -0.68
N ARG A 116 8.37 19.68 -1.28
CA ARG A 116 7.67 20.74 -0.55
C ARG A 116 6.60 20.20 0.40
N ILE A 117 5.81 19.23 -0.03
CA ILE A 117 4.76 18.62 0.82
C ILE A 117 5.34 17.91 2.02
N MET A 118 6.41 17.15 1.82
CA MET A 118 7.14 16.54 2.92
C MET A 118 7.62 17.61 3.91
N LEU A 119 8.25 18.69 3.43
CA LEU A 119 8.77 19.75 4.29
C LEU A 119 7.68 20.53 5.01
N GLU A 120 6.56 20.83 4.36
CA GLU A 120 5.42 21.47 4.99
C GLU A 120 4.84 20.60 6.11
N HIS A 121 4.74 19.29 5.89
CA HIS A 121 4.36 18.36 6.94
C HIS A 121 5.37 18.37 8.09
N CYS A 122 6.67 18.29 7.80
CA CYS A 122 7.71 18.34 8.83
C CYS A 122 7.64 19.64 9.65
N ARG A 123 7.42 20.80 9.03
CA ARG A 123 7.31 22.09 9.74
C ARG A 123 6.14 22.12 10.72
N ARG A 124 5.01 21.52 10.34
CA ARG A 124 3.82 21.43 11.20
C ARG A 124 4.00 20.50 12.40
N CYS A 125 5.02 19.65 12.39
CA CYS A 125 5.33 18.76 13.52
C CYS A 125 6.14 19.43 14.64
N TYR A 126 6.68 20.63 14.40
CA TYR A 126 7.51 21.35 15.37
C TYR A 126 6.98 22.76 15.61
N ASP A 127 7.20 23.29 16.81
CA ASP A 127 6.87 24.68 17.12
C ASP A 127 7.78 25.64 16.31
N GLU A 128 7.37 26.91 16.17
CA GLU A 128 8.11 27.90 15.36
C GLU A 128 9.54 28.16 15.86
N ASN A 129 9.78 28.00 17.17
CA ASN A 129 11.09 28.23 17.80
C ASN A 129 11.95 26.96 17.93
N ASP A 130 11.48 25.81 17.43
CA ASP A 130 12.22 24.56 17.54
C ASP A 130 13.50 24.58 16.66
N PRO A 131 14.67 24.15 17.17
CA PRO A 131 15.91 24.05 16.39
C PRO A 131 15.76 23.30 15.06
N GLU A 132 14.84 22.34 14.98
CA GLU A 132 14.55 21.59 13.76
C GLU A 132 13.97 22.45 12.64
N GLN A 133 13.27 23.56 12.94
CA GLN A 133 12.81 24.49 11.89
C GLN A 133 13.99 25.03 11.06
N THR A 134 15.13 25.25 11.71
CA THR A 134 16.38 25.68 11.05
C THR A 134 16.94 24.56 10.18
N ARG A 135 16.94 23.32 10.67
CA ARG A 135 17.40 22.12 9.93
C ARG A 135 16.52 21.80 8.73
N ILE A 136 15.20 21.98 8.86
CA ILE A 136 14.25 21.86 7.74
C ILE A 136 14.55 22.92 6.67
N THR A 137 14.84 24.15 7.09
CA THR A 137 15.21 25.24 6.18
C THR A 137 16.57 24.98 5.49
N GLU A 138 17.54 24.42 6.22
CA GLU A 138 18.82 23.94 5.68
C GLU A 138 18.59 22.87 4.61
N PHE A 139 17.78 21.85 4.90
CA PHE A 139 17.42 20.80 3.95
C PHE A 139 16.78 21.38 2.69
N GLU A 140 15.79 22.28 2.85
CA GLU A 140 15.10 22.88 1.72
C GLU A 140 16.07 23.59 0.76
N LYS A 141 16.99 24.38 1.31
CA LYS A 141 17.95 25.19 0.55
C LYS A 141 19.08 24.37 -0.05
N THR A 142 19.58 23.36 0.65
CA THR A 142 20.80 22.63 0.28
C THR A 142 20.54 21.35 -0.51
N TYR A 143 19.41 20.66 -0.26
CA TYR A 143 19.13 19.38 -0.91
C TYR A 143 18.90 19.57 -2.42
N ARG A 144 19.65 18.81 -3.22
CA ARG A 144 19.57 18.76 -4.69
C ARG A 144 19.30 17.32 -5.14
N ILE A 145 18.28 17.15 -5.98
CA ILE A 145 17.84 15.85 -6.49
C ILE A 145 18.94 15.23 -7.35
N GLY A 146 19.18 13.92 -7.19
CA GLY A 146 20.09 13.15 -8.03
C GLY A 146 21.59 13.32 -7.72
N VAL A 147 21.95 14.12 -6.72
CA VAL A 147 23.33 14.19 -6.23
C VAL A 147 23.60 13.02 -5.29
N LEU A 148 24.33 12.02 -5.79
CA LEU A 148 24.61 10.77 -5.07
C LEU A 148 25.15 11.01 -3.65
N GLY A 149 24.48 10.40 -2.67
CA GLY A 149 24.84 10.43 -1.25
C GLY A 149 24.16 11.53 -0.44
N THR A 150 23.37 12.40 -1.06
CA THR A 150 22.67 13.49 -0.36
C THR A 150 21.54 12.93 0.50
N ALA A 151 20.75 12.00 -0.04
CA ALA A 151 19.65 11.37 0.70
C ALA A 151 20.20 10.58 1.88
N ILE A 152 21.21 9.74 1.66
CA ILE A 152 21.88 8.95 2.69
C ILE A 152 22.47 9.82 3.80
N ARG A 153 23.13 10.92 3.45
CA ARG A 153 23.71 11.85 4.43
C ARG A 153 22.64 12.47 5.32
N TRP A 154 21.51 12.88 4.74
CA TRP A 154 20.41 13.45 5.52
C TRP A 154 19.66 12.39 6.33
N TYR A 155 19.56 11.16 5.83
CA TYR A 155 18.94 10.04 6.53
C TYR A 155 19.76 9.58 7.74
N SER A 156 21.10 9.54 7.62
CA SER A 156 22.00 9.15 8.73
C SER A 156 22.20 10.25 9.78
N ARG A 157 21.82 11.50 9.47
CA ARG A 157 21.92 12.63 10.41
C ARG A 157 20.80 12.57 11.45
N PRO A 158 21.08 12.74 12.76
CA PRO A 158 20.06 12.79 13.81
C PRO A 158 19.31 14.13 13.73
N CYS A 159 18.22 14.18 12.96
CA CYS A 159 17.45 15.41 12.69
C CYS A 159 15.95 15.12 12.51
N PHE A 160 15.17 16.09 12.03
CA PHE A 160 13.74 15.87 11.76
C PHE A 160 13.50 14.72 10.77
N LEU A 161 14.38 14.55 9.78
CA LEU A 161 14.11 13.69 8.62
C LEU A 161 14.06 12.23 9.02
N ASN A 162 15.11 11.72 9.67
CA ASN A 162 15.17 10.32 10.09
C ASN A 162 14.06 9.99 11.11
N ARG A 163 13.76 10.92 12.03
CA ARG A 163 12.70 10.76 13.03
C ARG A 163 11.31 10.66 12.41
N LEU A 164 10.91 11.66 11.63
CA LEU A 164 9.57 11.71 11.06
C LEU A 164 9.39 10.66 9.96
N LEU A 165 10.44 10.33 9.21
CA LEU A 165 10.41 9.23 8.24
C LEU A 165 10.22 7.88 8.94
N ALA A 166 10.99 7.57 9.99
CA ALA A 166 10.85 6.33 10.74
C ALA A 166 9.43 6.18 11.31
N LYS A 167 8.86 7.29 11.80
CA LYS A 167 7.47 7.33 12.28
C LYS A 167 6.45 7.12 11.17
N ALA A 168 6.59 7.81 10.05
CA ALA A 168 5.71 7.63 8.89
C ALA A 168 5.70 6.17 8.43
N ILE A 169 6.89 5.56 8.38
CA ILE A 169 7.09 4.16 8.05
C ILE A 169 6.39 3.22 9.04
N SER A 170 6.55 3.45 10.35
CA SER A 170 6.00 2.55 11.36
C SER A 170 4.46 2.49 11.35
N THR A 171 3.79 3.60 10.97
CA THR A 171 2.32 3.62 10.85
C THR A 171 1.78 2.75 9.71
N GLN A 172 2.59 2.50 8.67
CA GLN A 172 2.14 1.88 7.41
C GLN A 172 0.93 2.57 6.74
N ASP A 173 0.56 3.79 7.16
CA ASP A 173 -0.53 4.55 6.54
C ASP A 173 -0.05 5.10 5.18
N ALA A 174 -0.84 4.83 4.15
CA ALA A 174 -0.55 5.27 2.79
C ALA A 174 -0.33 6.79 2.69
N HIS A 175 -1.04 7.60 3.48
CA HIS A 175 -0.89 9.05 3.51
C HIS A 175 0.47 9.50 4.04
N TYR A 176 0.96 8.90 5.13
CA TYR A 176 2.28 9.26 5.67
C TYR A 176 3.41 8.79 4.77
N LEU A 177 3.36 7.53 4.32
CA LEU A 177 4.33 7.00 3.36
C LEU A 177 4.34 7.81 2.05
N TYR A 178 3.18 8.26 1.59
CA TYR A 178 3.08 9.18 0.47
C TYR A 178 3.70 10.55 0.75
N THR A 179 3.45 11.12 1.92
CA THR A 179 4.00 12.42 2.32
C THR A 179 5.53 12.38 2.28
N PHE A 180 6.12 11.27 2.69
CA PHE A 180 7.56 11.01 2.68
C PHE A 180 8.08 10.37 1.38
N ARG A 181 7.25 10.22 0.33
CA ARG A 181 7.63 9.57 -0.93
C ARG A 181 8.91 10.13 -1.56
N PHE A 182 9.13 11.44 -1.40
CA PHE A 182 10.30 12.11 -1.94
C PHE A 182 11.59 11.48 -1.41
N ILE A 183 11.75 11.43 -0.09
CA ILE A 183 12.97 10.89 0.51
C ILE A 183 13.05 9.36 0.40
N ILE A 184 11.90 8.66 0.45
CA ILE A 184 11.84 7.21 0.27
C ILE A 184 12.40 6.82 -1.12
N SER A 185 11.95 7.50 -2.17
CA SER A 185 12.38 7.24 -3.54
C SER A 185 13.82 7.67 -3.78
N GLU A 186 14.26 8.81 -3.23
CA GLU A 186 15.67 9.24 -3.31
C GLU A 186 16.61 8.24 -2.64
N LEU A 187 16.30 7.78 -1.41
CA LEU A 187 17.09 6.77 -0.72
C LEU A 187 17.15 5.45 -1.51
N HIS A 188 16.01 4.99 -2.03
CA HIS A 188 15.98 3.79 -2.88
C HIS A 188 16.87 3.93 -4.12
N ASN A 189 16.81 5.08 -4.81
CA ASN A 189 17.59 5.33 -6.02
C ASN A 189 19.09 5.48 -5.73
N GLU A 190 19.48 6.11 -4.63
CA GLU A 190 20.87 6.17 -4.20
C GLU A 190 21.41 4.78 -3.88
N LEU A 191 20.68 3.97 -3.09
CA LEU A 191 21.06 2.58 -2.80
C LEU A 191 21.18 1.75 -4.09
N ARG A 192 20.27 1.93 -5.05
CA ARG A 192 20.35 1.28 -6.36
C ARG A 192 21.61 1.67 -7.13
N SER A 193 21.93 2.97 -7.14
CA SER A 193 23.12 3.49 -7.82
C SER A 193 24.41 2.95 -7.20
N LEU A 194 24.48 2.90 -5.86
CA LEU A 194 25.62 2.33 -5.14
C LEU A 194 25.76 0.82 -5.39
N ASN A 195 24.65 0.10 -5.50
CA ASN A 195 24.67 -1.33 -5.80
C ASN A 195 25.15 -1.60 -7.25
N LEU A 196 24.81 -0.75 -8.21
CA LEU A 196 25.21 -0.88 -9.62
C LEU A 196 26.68 -0.54 -9.88
N VAL A 197 27.24 0.48 -9.20
CA VAL A 197 28.62 0.95 -9.40
C VAL A 197 29.63 0.11 -8.62
N ARG A 198 29.17 -0.99 -8.04
CA ARG A 198 29.90 -1.74 -7.04
C ARG A 198 31.05 -2.55 -7.64
N THR A 199 32.26 -2.34 -7.10
CA THR A 199 33.49 -3.00 -7.56
C THR A 199 33.93 -4.20 -6.71
N GLN A 200 33.34 -4.41 -5.54
CA GLN A 200 33.65 -5.52 -4.61
C GLN A 200 32.40 -6.35 -4.30
N SER A 201 32.51 -7.61 -3.87
CA SER A 201 31.38 -8.46 -3.45
C SER A 201 30.90 -8.12 -2.03
N LEU A 202 29.59 -8.21 -1.74
CA LEU A 202 29.02 -7.72 -0.46
C LEU A 202 29.30 -8.80 0.56
N PRO A 203 29.42 -8.45 1.85
CA PRO A 203 29.52 -9.44 2.89
C PRO A 203 28.31 -10.38 2.76
N SER A 204 28.58 -11.68 2.68
CA SER A 204 27.52 -12.68 2.54
C SER A 204 26.75 -12.91 3.83
N LYS A 205 27.29 -12.44 4.96
CA LYS A 205 26.69 -12.50 6.28
C LYS A 205 26.71 -11.11 6.92
N LEU A 206 25.55 -10.69 7.40
CA LEU A 206 25.33 -9.45 8.14
C LEU A 206 24.54 -9.75 9.40
N PHE A 207 24.56 -8.82 10.35
CA PHE A 207 23.97 -9.00 11.67
C PHE A 207 23.14 -7.77 12.06
N ARG A 208 22.06 -8.01 12.81
CA ARG A 208 21.28 -6.95 13.43
C ARG A 208 20.76 -7.39 14.80
N GLY A 209 21.19 -6.69 15.84
CA GLY A 209 20.66 -6.88 17.19
C GLY A 209 19.49 -5.95 17.47
N THR A 210 18.51 -6.45 18.19
CA THR A 210 17.36 -5.68 18.67
C THR A 210 16.66 -6.42 19.81
N VAL A 211 15.70 -5.75 20.43
CA VAL A 211 14.70 -6.38 21.28
C VAL A 211 13.42 -6.59 20.45
N LEU A 212 12.74 -7.72 20.64
CA LEU A 212 11.41 -8.00 20.07
C LEU A 212 10.44 -8.41 21.17
N SER A 213 9.15 -8.14 20.95
CA SER A 213 8.11 -8.71 21.80
C SER A 213 7.98 -10.22 21.59
N THR A 214 7.54 -10.91 22.64
CA THR A 214 7.39 -12.36 22.69
C THR A 214 6.38 -12.82 21.63
N ASP A 215 5.31 -12.07 21.40
CA ASP A 215 4.30 -12.38 20.38
C ASP A 215 4.90 -12.42 18.97
N ILE A 216 5.75 -11.43 18.63
CA ILE A 216 6.39 -11.35 17.31
C ILE A 216 7.40 -12.48 17.13
N LEU A 217 8.15 -12.79 18.18
CA LEU A 217 9.07 -13.92 18.17
C LEU A 217 8.33 -15.25 17.94
N GLU A 218 7.18 -15.45 18.60
CA GLU A 218 6.34 -16.65 18.39
C GLU A 218 5.76 -16.70 16.97
N ASP A 219 5.37 -15.56 16.40
CA ASP A 219 4.94 -15.47 15.00
C ASP A 219 6.07 -15.88 14.04
N LEU A 220 7.30 -15.41 14.28
CA LEU A 220 8.47 -15.80 13.48
C LEU A 220 8.80 -17.30 13.60
N LYS A 221 8.70 -17.88 14.80
CA LYS A 221 8.87 -19.34 15.01
C LYS A 221 7.86 -20.16 14.20
N LYS A 222 6.61 -19.69 14.14
CA LYS A 222 5.56 -20.34 13.35
C LYS A 222 5.70 -20.10 11.85
N ASN A 223 6.52 -19.11 11.44
CA ASN A 223 6.68 -18.69 10.06
C ASN A 223 8.03 -19.11 9.44
N VAL A 224 8.68 -20.16 9.95
CA VAL A 224 9.86 -20.76 9.31
C VAL A 224 9.49 -21.23 7.89
N GLU A 225 10.41 -21.02 6.94
CA GLU A 225 10.24 -21.10 5.48
C GLU A 225 9.27 -20.07 4.87
N GLY A 226 8.64 -19.22 5.69
CA GLY A 226 7.80 -18.12 5.25
C GLY A 226 8.60 -16.86 4.90
N LEU A 227 7.89 -15.84 4.40
CA LEU A 227 8.48 -14.55 4.07
C LEU A 227 8.22 -13.52 5.17
N VAL A 228 9.20 -12.66 5.40
CA VAL A 228 9.12 -11.49 6.28
C VAL A 228 9.68 -10.28 5.55
N SER A 229 9.12 -9.11 5.81
CA SER A 229 9.68 -7.85 5.35
C SER A 229 9.81 -6.90 6.52
N MET A 230 10.95 -6.23 6.62
CA MET A 230 11.18 -5.24 7.66
C MET A 230 10.41 -3.96 7.32
N ILE A 231 9.74 -3.40 8.32
CA ILE A 231 8.98 -2.16 8.18
C ILE A 231 9.99 -1.02 8.34
N GLY A 232 10.57 -0.61 7.22
CA GLY A 232 11.55 0.49 7.17
C GLY A 232 12.77 0.22 6.29
N PHE A 233 13.61 1.25 6.21
CA PHE A 233 14.99 1.07 5.77
C PHE A 233 15.70 0.28 6.86
N PHE A 234 16.17 -0.90 6.50
CA PHE A 234 16.71 -1.84 7.46
C PHE A 234 18.23 -1.74 7.47
N SER A 235 18.79 -1.52 8.65
CA SER A 235 20.22 -1.34 8.87
C SER A 235 20.84 -2.63 9.39
N ALA A 236 22.01 -2.99 8.87
CA ALA A 236 22.77 -4.15 9.31
C ALA A 236 24.26 -3.86 9.34
N THR A 237 24.98 -4.62 10.17
CA THR A 237 26.43 -4.50 10.34
C THR A 237 27.15 -5.80 9.94
N THR A 238 28.40 -5.68 9.51
CA THR A 238 29.31 -6.81 9.30
C THR A 238 29.90 -7.35 10.60
N ASN A 239 29.77 -6.60 11.71
CA ASN A 239 30.41 -6.90 12.98
C ASN A 239 29.41 -7.51 13.99
N PRO A 240 29.53 -8.81 14.33
CA PRO A 240 28.65 -9.46 15.31
C PRO A 240 28.64 -8.76 16.68
N ALA A 241 29.79 -8.24 17.14
CA ALA A 241 29.86 -7.60 18.46
C ALA A 241 29.01 -6.31 18.52
N VAL A 242 28.88 -5.59 17.41
CA VAL A 242 27.99 -4.43 17.31
C VAL A 242 26.54 -4.89 17.39
N SER A 243 26.19 -5.98 16.72
CA SER A 243 24.86 -6.59 16.83
C SER A 243 24.54 -7.02 18.27
N ASP A 244 25.44 -7.74 18.94
CA ASP A 244 25.22 -8.19 20.32
C ASP A 244 25.00 -7.01 21.29
N MET A 245 25.74 -5.91 21.08
CA MET A 245 25.54 -4.68 21.84
C MET A 245 24.12 -4.10 21.69
N PHE A 246 23.53 -4.15 20.49
CA PHE A 246 22.17 -3.67 20.23
C PHE A 246 21.07 -4.64 20.64
N ALA A 247 21.35 -5.94 20.60
CA ALA A 247 20.47 -6.91 21.25
C ALA A 247 20.37 -6.57 22.74
N GLY A 248 21.47 -6.14 23.35
CA GLY A 248 21.55 -5.74 24.75
C GLY A 248 21.80 -6.93 25.66
N ALA A 249 22.10 -6.65 26.93
CA ALA A 249 22.23 -7.64 27.98
C ALA A 249 21.59 -7.13 29.27
N GLY A 250 20.86 -7.99 29.99
CA GLY A 250 20.22 -7.64 31.26
C GLY A 250 18.77 -8.09 31.35
N PRO A 251 18.08 -7.79 32.47
CA PRO A 251 16.68 -8.14 32.63
C PRO A 251 15.81 -7.30 31.71
N LEU A 252 15.03 -7.96 30.86
CA LEU A 252 13.96 -7.35 30.06
C LEU A 252 12.59 -7.51 30.73
N PRO A 253 11.60 -6.70 30.35
CA PRO A 253 10.18 -7.01 30.60
C PRO A 253 9.85 -8.44 30.20
N THR A 254 8.91 -9.08 30.90
CA THR A 254 8.57 -10.48 30.67
C THR A 254 8.12 -10.78 29.23
N ASP A 255 7.50 -9.79 28.59
CA ASP A 255 6.99 -9.83 27.23
C ASP A 255 8.02 -9.44 26.16
N GLU A 256 9.27 -9.14 26.51
CA GLU A 256 10.34 -8.81 25.57
C GLU A 256 11.49 -9.83 25.59
N LYS A 257 12.20 -9.94 24.47
CA LYS A 257 13.30 -10.89 24.26
C LYS A 257 14.44 -10.24 23.48
N HIS A 258 15.67 -10.49 23.90
CA HIS A 258 16.88 -10.14 23.15
C HIS A 258 16.97 -10.99 21.89
N VAL A 259 17.21 -10.35 20.74
CA VAL A 259 17.21 -10.99 19.43
C VAL A 259 18.41 -10.51 18.60
N VAL A 260 19.04 -11.46 17.90
CA VAL A 260 20.01 -11.19 16.84
C VAL A 260 19.51 -11.82 15.54
N PHE A 261 19.32 -10.99 14.52
CA PHE A 261 19.08 -11.43 13.16
C PHE A 261 20.43 -11.73 12.47
N ASN A 262 20.58 -12.95 11.98
CA ASN A 262 21.69 -13.35 11.11
C ASN A 262 21.19 -13.32 9.67
N LEU A 263 21.69 -12.37 8.89
CA LEU A 263 21.20 -12.06 7.56
C LEU A 263 22.15 -12.66 6.52
N ASN A 264 21.67 -13.63 5.75
CA ASN A 264 22.40 -14.24 4.66
C ASN A 264 22.07 -13.52 3.35
N VAL A 265 23.09 -12.90 2.77
CA VAL A 265 23.03 -12.20 1.49
C VAL A 265 23.81 -13.02 0.47
N LYS A 266 23.09 -13.67 -0.46
CA LYS A 266 23.71 -14.44 -1.55
C LYS A 266 23.75 -13.61 -2.82
N ASP A 267 24.81 -13.73 -3.61
CA ASP A 267 24.91 -13.09 -4.92
C ASP A 267 23.75 -13.53 -5.83
N GLY A 268 23.08 -12.57 -6.47
CA GLY A 268 21.91 -12.78 -7.32
C GLY A 268 21.10 -11.50 -7.50
N VAL A 269 20.09 -11.55 -8.39
CA VAL A 269 19.18 -10.42 -8.59
C VAL A 269 18.16 -10.39 -7.46
N THR A 270 18.21 -9.33 -6.65
CA THR A 270 17.30 -9.12 -5.52
C THR A 270 16.16 -8.21 -5.94
N THR A 271 15.00 -8.35 -5.30
CA THR A 271 13.81 -7.55 -5.62
C THR A 271 13.96 -6.07 -5.22
N LYS A 272 14.82 -5.77 -4.23
CA LYS A 272 15.10 -4.41 -3.74
C LYS A 272 16.62 -4.17 -3.59
N PRO A 273 17.10 -2.92 -3.79
CA PRO A 273 18.51 -2.58 -3.66
C PRO A 273 18.94 -2.43 -2.19
N PHE A 274 20.21 -2.66 -1.94
CA PHE A 274 20.88 -2.42 -0.66
C PHE A 274 22.35 -2.12 -0.95
N ALA A 275 23.01 -1.37 -0.07
CA ALA A 275 24.42 -1.00 -0.24
C ALA A 275 25.07 -0.62 1.09
N SER A 276 26.41 -0.65 1.11
CA SER A 276 27.16 0.05 2.16
C SER A 276 26.96 1.54 2.00
N ILE A 277 26.62 2.23 3.08
CA ILE A 277 26.42 3.68 3.08
C ILE A 277 27.57 4.45 3.73
N ARG A 278 28.64 3.74 4.11
CA ARG A 278 29.82 4.28 4.80
C ARG A 278 30.38 5.55 4.16
N GLN A 279 30.44 5.62 2.83
CA GLN A 279 31.03 6.78 2.13
C GLN A 279 30.22 8.08 2.30
N TYR A 280 28.91 7.97 2.53
CA TYR A 280 27.99 9.11 2.51
C TYR A 280 27.29 9.34 3.86
N SER A 281 27.35 8.37 4.77
CA SER A 281 26.83 8.49 6.12
C SER A 281 27.56 9.60 6.89
N VAL A 282 26.83 10.31 7.76
CA VAL A 282 27.44 11.20 8.75
C VAL A 282 28.22 10.41 9.82
N MET A 283 28.00 9.10 9.91
CA MET A 283 28.66 8.18 10.83
C MET A 283 29.34 7.03 10.06
N PRO A 284 30.45 7.32 9.34
CA PRO A 284 31.12 6.33 8.48
C PRO A 284 31.73 5.15 9.27
N ASP A 285 32.00 5.34 10.57
CA ASP A 285 32.63 4.32 11.43
C ASP A 285 31.70 3.15 11.77
N GLU A 286 30.41 3.25 11.45
CA GLU A 286 29.45 2.17 11.65
C GLU A 286 29.56 1.04 10.61
N ASP A 287 30.20 1.33 9.48
CA ASP A 287 30.29 0.41 8.33
C ASP A 287 28.91 -0.17 7.96
N GLU A 288 27.90 0.70 8.00
CA GLU A 288 26.48 0.36 7.88
C GLU A 288 26.14 -0.15 6.47
N ILE A 289 25.41 -1.26 6.41
CA ILE A 289 24.73 -1.75 5.21
C ILE A 289 23.24 -1.41 5.34
N LEU A 290 22.74 -0.59 4.43
CA LEU A 290 21.35 -0.15 4.41
C LEU A 290 20.57 -0.86 3.31
N PHE A 291 19.44 -1.45 3.70
CA PHE A 291 18.49 -2.10 2.80
C PHE A 291 17.32 -1.16 2.49
N SER A 292 16.90 -1.16 1.24
CA SER A 292 15.74 -0.36 0.82
C SER A 292 14.44 -0.87 1.46
N LEU A 293 13.47 0.04 1.57
CA LEU A 293 12.15 -0.23 2.10
C LEU A 293 11.48 -1.41 1.38
N GLY A 294 10.84 -2.29 2.15
CA GLY A 294 10.12 -3.45 1.61
C GLY A 294 11.01 -4.61 1.19
N THR A 295 12.30 -4.60 1.54
CA THR A 295 13.17 -5.77 1.32
C THR A 295 12.54 -7.01 1.97
N VAL A 296 12.49 -8.10 1.21
CA VAL A 296 11.85 -9.36 1.60
C VAL A 296 12.93 -10.39 1.96
N TRP A 297 12.67 -11.13 3.02
CA TRP A 297 13.55 -12.14 3.58
C TRP A 297 12.79 -13.43 3.80
N ARG A 298 13.42 -14.57 3.56
CA ARG A 298 12.93 -15.88 3.97
C ARG A 298 13.43 -16.20 5.39
N VAL A 299 12.54 -16.66 6.26
CA VAL A 299 12.90 -17.10 7.61
C VAL A 299 13.42 -18.53 7.54
N LEU A 300 14.70 -18.76 7.84
CA LEU A 300 15.30 -20.09 7.80
C LEU A 300 15.22 -20.81 9.15
N ASN A 301 15.46 -20.10 10.24
CA ASN A 301 15.49 -20.70 11.57
C ASN A 301 15.28 -19.65 12.67
N VAL A 302 14.70 -20.08 13.79
CA VAL A 302 14.57 -19.29 15.02
C VAL A 302 14.99 -20.16 16.20
N LYS A 303 16.15 -19.86 16.79
CA LYS A 303 16.76 -20.68 17.84
C LYS A 303 17.25 -19.83 19.01
N LEU A 304 17.07 -20.32 20.23
CA LEU A 304 17.67 -19.72 21.41
C LEU A 304 19.13 -20.18 21.53
N ASN A 305 20.05 -19.24 21.74
CA ASN A 305 21.45 -19.55 21.95
C ASN A 305 21.79 -19.72 23.45
N GLU A 306 23.03 -20.10 23.75
CA GLU A 306 23.51 -20.37 25.11
C GLU A 306 23.49 -19.14 26.03
N ASN A 307 23.49 -17.93 25.47
CA ASN A 307 23.47 -16.66 26.19
C ASN A 307 22.04 -16.11 26.38
N GLU A 308 21.01 -16.94 26.22
CA GLU A 308 19.59 -16.57 26.28
C GLU A 308 19.16 -15.51 25.24
N VAL A 309 19.94 -15.37 24.15
CA VAL A 309 19.60 -14.50 23.02
C VAL A 309 19.02 -15.33 21.87
N TRP A 310 17.91 -14.87 21.30
CA TRP A 310 17.28 -15.54 20.17
C TRP A 310 17.98 -15.19 18.86
N ASN A 311 18.54 -16.19 18.20
CA ASN A 311 19.14 -16.07 16.87
C ASN A 311 18.09 -16.39 15.80
N ILE A 312 17.86 -15.43 14.90
CA ILE A 312 16.90 -15.55 13.81
C ILE A 312 17.68 -15.50 12.49
N ASP A 313 17.76 -16.65 11.82
CA ASP A 313 18.49 -16.79 10.56
C ASP A 313 17.54 -16.41 9.41
N LEU A 314 17.89 -15.36 8.66
CA LEU A 314 17.14 -14.86 7.51
C LEU A 314 17.97 -14.98 6.23
N GLU A 315 17.33 -15.22 5.10
CA GLU A 315 17.95 -15.21 3.78
C GLU A 315 17.28 -14.17 2.89
N LEU A 316 18.09 -13.34 2.22
CA LEU A 316 17.58 -12.32 1.32
C LEU A 316 16.89 -12.96 0.12
N SER A 317 15.61 -12.64 -0.08
CA SER A 317 14.83 -13.20 -1.19
C SER A 317 15.25 -12.61 -2.52
N LYS A 318 15.30 -13.48 -3.54
CA LYS A 318 15.69 -13.15 -4.92
C LYS A 318 14.47 -13.09 -5.84
N GLU A 319 14.66 -12.59 -7.05
CA GLU A 319 13.61 -12.61 -8.09
C GLU A 319 13.19 -14.05 -8.47
N ASP A 320 14.09 -15.03 -8.36
CA ASP A 320 13.85 -16.44 -8.64
C ASP A 320 13.39 -17.25 -7.40
N ASP A 321 13.22 -16.60 -6.25
CA ASP A 321 12.62 -17.22 -5.07
C ASP A 321 11.17 -17.61 -5.41
N GLU A 322 10.87 -18.90 -5.38
CA GLU A 322 9.55 -19.47 -5.69
C GLU A 322 8.41 -18.71 -5.01
N ARG A 323 8.59 -18.28 -3.75
CA ARG A 323 7.57 -17.53 -3.00
C ARG A 323 7.39 -16.11 -3.50
N CYS A 324 8.48 -15.45 -3.88
CA CYS A 324 8.42 -14.13 -4.51
C CYS A 324 7.80 -14.21 -5.90
N ILE A 325 8.10 -15.27 -6.66
CA ILE A 325 7.48 -15.52 -7.97
C ILE A 325 5.98 -15.73 -7.80
N GLU A 326 5.55 -16.63 -6.92
CA GLU A 326 4.13 -16.89 -6.65
C GLU A 326 3.38 -15.59 -6.32
N LEU A 327 3.93 -14.79 -5.39
CA LEU A 327 3.35 -13.50 -5.04
C LEU A 327 3.37 -12.51 -6.21
N SER A 328 4.44 -12.47 -6.99
CA SER A 328 4.56 -11.58 -8.16
C SER A 328 3.55 -11.97 -9.25
N GLU A 329 3.50 -13.24 -9.64
CA GLU A 329 2.53 -13.77 -10.61
C GLU A 329 1.10 -13.56 -10.15
N TYR A 330 0.86 -13.75 -8.87
CA TYR A 330 -0.41 -13.43 -8.24
C TYR A 330 -0.76 -11.94 -8.42
N LEU A 331 0.14 -11.02 -8.06
CA LEU A 331 -0.07 -9.58 -8.21
C LEU A 331 -0.24 -9.19 -9.67
N LYS A 332 0.51 -9.82 -10.58
CA LYS A 332 0.38 -9.63 -12.03
C LYS A 332 -0.97 -10.10 -12.56
N LYS A 333 -1.45 -11.26 -12.10
CA LYS A 333 -2.79 -11.74 -12.42
C LYS A 333 -3.85 -10.74 -11.96
N GLN A 334 -3.66 -10.11 -10.80
CA GLN A 334 -4.63 -9.15 -10.26
C GLN A 334 -4.57 -7.75 -10.88
N PHE A 335 -3.38 -7.23 -11.16
CA PHE A 335 -3.17 -5.82 -11.43
C PHE A 335 -2.45 -5.53 -12.76
N GLY A 336 -2.16 -6.57 -13.54
CA GLY A 336 -1.33 -6.50 -14.74
C GLY A 336 0.17 -6.54 -14.45
N ASP A 337 0.99 -6.63 -15.50
CA ASP A 337 2.44 -6.85 -15.37
C ASP A 337 3.18 -5.77 -14.58
N VAL A 338 2.69 -4.53 -14.63
CA VAL A 338 3.33 -3.37 -13.99
C VAL A 338 2.29 -2.62 -13.15
N PRO A 339 2.45 -2.55 -11.82
CA PRO A 339 1.60 -1.72 -10.96
C PRO A 339 1.57 -0.26 -11.44
N THR A 340 0.36 0.25 -11.67
CA THR A 340 0.10 1.64 -12.06
C THR A 340 -0.15 2.50 -10.81
N LEU A 341 -0.26 3.83 -11.00
CA LEU A 341 -0.67 4.73 -9.92
C LEU A 341 -2.06 4.39 -9.37
N LEU A 342 -2.92 3.73 -10.14
CA LEU A 342 -4.27 3.36 -9.71
C LEU A 342 -4.31 2.03 -8.95
N THR A 343 -3.26 1.23 -9.04
CA THR A 343 -3.25 -0.16 -8.55
C THR A 343 -3.52 -0.26 -7.05
N LEU A 344 -2.94 0.63 -6.21
CA LEU A 344 -3.19 0.59 -4.77
C LEU A 344 -4.64 0.95 -4.45
N GLY A 345 -5.18 2.00 -5.06
CA GLY A 345 -6.57 2.42 -4.85
C GLY A 345 -7.54 1.32 -5.27
N ASN A 346 -7.27 0.66 -6.41
CA ASN A 346 -8.08 -0.47 -6.90
C ASN A 346 -8.00 -1.66 -5.94
N PHE A 347 -6.81 -1.99 -5.43
CA PHE A 347 -6.63 -3.06 -4.45
C PHE A 347 -7.36 -2.76 -3.15
N LEU A 348 -7.20 -1.56 -2.58
CA LEU A 348 -7.89 -1.15 -1.36
C LEU A 348 -9.41 -1.20 -1.54
N SER A 349 -9.91 -0.78 -2.72
CA SER A 349 -11.33 -0.88 -3.05
C SER A 349 -11.79 -2.34 -3.13
N SER A 350 -11.02 -3.23 -3.76
CA SER A 350 -11.42 -4.64 -3.95
C SER A 350 -11.41 -5.46 -2.66
N ILE A 351 -10.60 -5.09 -1.67
CA ILE A 351 -10.63 -5.70 -0.33
C ILE A 351 -11.67 -5.05 0.59
N GLY A 352 -12.42 -4.06 0.11
CA GLY A 352 -13.46 -3.35 0.88
C GLY A 352 -12.94 -2.22 1.78
N GLU A 353 -11.64 -1.88 1.72
CA GLU A 353 -11.04 -0.75 2.44
C GLU A 353 -11.34 0.60 1.72
N HIS A 354 -12.63 0.87 1.47
CA HIS A 354 -13.12 1.99 0.67
C HIS A 354 -12.65 3.37 1.15
N GLU A 355 -12.60 3.60 2.45
CA GLU A 355 -12.15 4.87 3.03
C GLU A 355 -10.67 5.15 2.73
N LYS A 356 -9.82 4.12 2.86
CA LYS A 356 -8.39 4.21 2.56
C LYS A 356 -8.17 4.38 1.05
N ALA A 357 -8.93 3.67 0.22
CA ALA A 357 -8.90 3.82 -1.24
C ALA A 357 -9.23 5.25 -1.66
N GLU A 358 -10.31 5.82 -1.13
CA GLU A 358 -10.71 7.19 -1.45
C GLU A 358 -9.68 8.23 -0.97
N LYS A 359 -9.13 8.08 0.25
CA LYS A 359 -8.07 8.93 0.79
C LYS A 359 -6.85 8.93 -0.15
N TYR A 360 -6.45 7.76 -0.63
CA TYR A 360 -5.37 7.60 -1.59
C TYR A 360 -5.66 8.29 -2.94
N TYR A 361 -6.86 8.08 -3.49
CA TYR A 361 -7.26 8.71 -4.74
C TYR A 361 -7.29 10.23 -4.69
N ARG A 362 -7.79 10.82 -3.60
CA ARG A 362 -7.78 12.28 -3.41
C ARG A 362 -6.36 12.83 -3.40
N LEU A 363 -5.46 12.11 -2.78
CA LEU A 363 -4.06 12.47 -2.71
C LEU A 363 -3.36 12.36 -4.08
N LEU A 364 -3.76 11.44 -4.95
CA LEU A 364 -3.32 11.46 -6.36
C LEU A 364 -3.87 12.66 -7.15
N LEU A 365 -5.14 13.03 -6.92
CA LEU A 365 -5.77 14.18 -7.60
C LEU A 365 -5.08 15.50 -7.27
N ASP A 366 -4.65 15.67 -6.02
CA ASP A 366 -3.92 16.86 -5.59
C ASP A 366 -2.55 16.99 -6.28
N GLU A 367 -2.04 15.89 -6.83
CA GLU A 367 -0.63 15.70 -7.16
C GLU A 367 -0.35 15.71 -8.64
N LEU A 368 -1.17 14.96 -9.37
CA LEU A 368 -1.07 14.85 -10.81
C LEU A 368 -1.33 16.21 -11.49
N PRO A 369 -0.64 16.50 -12.60
CA PRO A 369 -0.98 17.62 -13.48
C PRO A 369 -2.47 17.59 -13.85
N LYS A 370 -3.11 18.76 -13.98
CA LYS A 370 -4.57 18.85 -14.25
C LYS A 370 -5.00 18.22 -15.57
N ASP A 371 -4.07 17.90 -16.45
CA ASP A 371 -4.23 17.24 -17.74
C ASP A 371 -3.72 15.78 -17.72
N HIS A 372 -3.42 15.22 -16.56
CA HIS A 372 -2.96 13.84 -16.45
C HIS A 372 -4.11 12.86 -16.73
N LYS A 373 -3.89 11.92 -17.66
CA LYS A 373 -4.92 10.96 -18.13
C LYS A 373 -5.64 10.21 -16.99
N ASP A 374 -4.93 9.88 -15.92
CA ASP A 374 -5.49 9.10 -14.81
C ASP A 374 -6.49 9.90 -13.94
N ILE A 375 -6.52 11.24 -13.99
CA ILE A 375 -7.44 12.06 -13.16
C ILE A 375 -8.89 11.69 -13.41
N GLY A 376 -9.30 11.52 -14.66
CA GLY A 376 -10.66 11.13 -14.99
C GLY A 376 -11.01 9.73 -14.47
N VAL A 377 -10.05 8.80 -14.51
CA VAL A 377 -10.22 7.44 -13.97
C VAL A 377 -10.34 7.49 -12.45
N ILE A 378 -9.54 8.33 -11.78
CA ILE A 378 -9.60 8.53 -10.33
C ILE A 378 -10.97 9.08 -9.91
N TYR A 379 -11.49 10.09 -10.61
CA TYR A 379 -12.83 10.61 -10.36
C TYR A 379 -13.90 9.52 -10.51
N ASN A 380 -13.81 8.68 -11.54
CA ASN A 380 -14.72 7.57 -11.74
C ASN A 380 -14.62 6.53 -10.60
N ASN A 381 -13.41 6.18 -10.16
CA ASN A 381 -13.21 5.21 -9.08
C ASN A 381 -13.74 5.72 -7.73
N ILE A 382 -13.55 7.01 -7.42
CA ILE A 382 -14.17 7.61 -6.22
C ILE A 382 -15.70 7.59 -6.34
N GLY A 383 -16.24 7.91 -7.52
CA GLY A 383 -17.68 7.82 -7.79
C GLY A 383 -18.23 6.41 -7.54
N PHE A 384 -17.51 5.38 -7.98
CA PHE A 384 -17.87 3.99 -7.74
C PHE A 384 -17.84 3.63 -6.25
N ILE A 385 -16.77 3.97 -5.52
CA ILE A 385 -16.68 3.76 -4.07
C ILE A 385 -17.88 4.40 -3.34
N ARG A 386 -18.24 5.63 -3.72
CA ARG A 386 -19.38 6.37 -3.15
C ARG A 386 -20.71 5.67 -3.45
N TYR A 387 -20.89 5.22 -4.70
CA TYR A 387 -22.05 4.45 -5.12
C TYR A 387 -22.18 3.15 -4.31
N GLU A 388 -21.07 2.44 -4.10
CA GLU A 388 -21.06 1.23 -3.29
C GLU A 388 -21.39 1.48 -1.82
N ASN A 389 -20.93 2.62 -1.28
CA ASN A 389 -21.29 3.07 0.06
C ASN A 389 -22.73 3.61 0.16
N LYS A 390 -23.52 3.53 -0.91
CA LYS A 390 -24.90 4.06 -1.02
C LYS A 390 -25.00 5.58 -0.91
N ASP A 391 -23.88 6.29 -1.05
CA ASP A 391 -23.81 7.73 -1.19
C ASP A 391 -24.00 8.11 -2.67
N PHE A 392 -25.25 7.98 -3.15
CA PHE A 392 -25.56 8.16 -4.57
C PHE A 392 -25.43 9.60 -5.04
N CYS A 393 -25.74 10.57 -4.18
CA CYS A 393 -25.54 11.99 -4.46
C CYS A 393 -24.04 12.31 -4.60
N GLY A 394 -23.21 11.83 -3.66
CA GLY A 394 -21.76 12.00 -3.76
C GLY A 394 -21.19 11.30 -5.00
N ALA A 395 -21.69 10.11 -5.34
CA ALA A 395 -21.29 9.39 -6.55
C ALA A 395 -21.59 10.19 -7.83
N GLU A 396 -22.79 10.76 -7.95
CA GLU A 396 -23.22 11.61 -9.07
C GLU A 396 -22.25 12.79 -9.27
N ASP A 397 -21.88 13.51 -8.20
CA ASP A 397 -20.93 14.62 -8.26
C ASP A 397 -19.56 14.20 -8.83
N TRP A 398 -19.05 13.03 -8.41
CA TRP A 398 -17.76 12.52 -8.87
C TRP A 398 -17.79 12.01 -10.30
N PHE A 399 -18.86 11.32 -10.70
CA PHE A 399 -19.04 10.93 -12.10
C PHE A 399 -19.18 12.16 -13.00
N GLN A 400 -19.88 13.21 -12.57
CA GLN A 400 -19.96 14.45 -13.35
C GLN A 400 -18.58 15.14 -13.50
N LYS A 401 -17.72 15.08 -12.48
CA LYS A 401 -16.33 15.57 -12.57
C LYS A 401 -15.51 14.77 -13.57
N ALA A 402 -15.62 13.45 -13.53
CA ALA A 402 -14.98 12.54 -14.48
C ALA A 402 -15.45 12.85 -15.93
N GLU A 403 -16.74 13.12 -16.12
CA GLU A 403 -17.33 13.35 -17.45
C GLU A 403 -16.76 14.62 -18.05
N LYS A 404 -16.84 15.73 -17.30
CA LYS A 404 -16.28 17.03 -17.70
C LYS A 404 -14.78 16.93 -18.03
N PHE A 405 -14.04 16.14 -17.24
CA PHE A 405 -12.62 15.94 -17.47
C PHE A 405 -12.35 15.27 -18.83
N PHE A 406 -12.97 14.12 -19.08
CA PHE A 406 -12.75 13.38 -20.31
C PHE A 406 -13.31 14.12 -21.54
N GLU A 407 -14.40 14.90 -21.40
CA GLU A 407 -14.90 15.76 -22.48
C GLU A 407 -13.90 16.85 -22.87
N ASN A 408 -13.22 17.46 -21.90
CA ASN A 408 -12.17 18.46 -22.16
C ASN A 408 -10.93 17.83 -22.80
N MET A 409 -10.55 16.62 -22.39
CA MET A 409 -9.49 15.82 -23.02
C MET A 409 -9.80 15.48 -24.48
N ASN A 410 -11.04 15.09 -24.79
CA ASN A 410 -11.45 14.78 -26.16
C ASN A 410 -11.40 16.00 -27.10
N LYS A 411 -11.69 17.19 -26.59
CA LYS A 411 -11.59 18.44 -27.37
C LYS A 411 -10.15 18.82 -27.69
N THR A 412 -9.19 18.39 -26.88
CA THR A 412 -7.77 18.76 -27.00
C THR A 412 -6.94 17.67 -27.69
N ASN A 413 -7.29 16.39 -27.50
CA ASN A 413 -6.67 15.22 -28.12
C ASN A 413 -7.75 14.22 -28.53
N ALA A 414 -8.07 14.14 -29.82
CA ALA A 414 -9.03 13.19 -30.39
C ALA A 414 -8.39 11.79 -30.50
N ASN A 415 -8.19 11.11 -29.36
CA ASN A 415 -7.87 9.68 -29.33
C ASN A 415 -9.15 8.87 -29.00
N THR A 416 -9.20 7.61 -29.44
CA THR A 416 -10.33 6.69 -29.22
C THR A 416 -10.54 6.29 -27.75
N ASP A 417 -9.47 6.19 -26.95
CA ASP A 417 -9.54 5.86 -25.51
C ASP A 417 -10.26 6.93 -24.68
N ASN A 418 -10.03 8.22 -24.95
CA ASN A 418 -10.64 9.32 -24.20
C ASN A 418 -12.16 9.37 -24.45
N LYS A 419 -12.59 8.99 -25.65
CA LYS A 419 -14.02 8.88 -25.97
C LYS A 419 -14.66 7.73 -25.19
N LEU A 420 -13.99 6.58 -25.15
CA LEU A 420 -14.40 5.42 -24.35
C LEU A 420 -14.60 5.80 -22.88
N HIS A 421 -13.66 6.53 -22.28
CA HIS A 421 -13.75 6.97 -20.90
C HIS A 421 -14.90 7.97 -20.63
N VAL A 422 -15.19 8.90 -21.56
CA VAL A 422 -16.38 9.76 -21.44
C VAL A 422 -17.65 8.92 -21.34
N ASP A 423 -17.78 7.89 -22.18
CA ASP A 423 -19.00 7.10 -22.28
C ASP A 423 -19.24 6.24 -21.03
N ILE A 424 -18.16 5.66 -20.46
CA ILE A 424 -18.20 4.94 -19.17
C ILE A 424 -18.76 5.83 -18.07
N VAL A 425 -18.21 7.03 -18.00
CA VAL A 425 -18.50 7.93 -16.91
C VAL A 425 -19.91 8.49 -17.04
N LYS A 426 -20.36 8.82 -18.26
CA LYS A 426 -21.76 9.20 -18.52
C LYS A 426 -22.73 8.14 -18.05
N TYR A 427 -22.42 6.87 -18.33
CA TYR A 427 -23.22 5.75 -17.87
C TYR A 427 -23.29 5.68 -16.33
N ASN A 428 -22.13 5.72 -15.67
CA ASN A 428 -22.06 5.64 -14.21
C ASN A 428 -22.76 6.83 -13.53
N HIS A 429 -22.59 8.03 -14.09
CA HIS A 429 -23.29 9.25 -13.67
C HIS A 429 -24.81 9.06 -13.73
N ASP A 430 -25.33 8.57 -14.86
CA ASP A 430 -26.76 8.32 -15.06
C ASP A 430 -27.29 7.22 -14.13
N LEU A 431 -26.51 6.17 -13.87
CA LEU A 431 -26.87 5.11 -12.94
C LEU A 431 -27.01 5.65 -11.51
N ALA A 432 -26.07 6.47 -11.06
CA ALA A 432 -26.13 7.12 -9.74
C ALA A 432 -27.36 8.03 -9.63
N ARG A 433 -27.62 8.86 -10.64
CA ARG A 433 -28.79 9.75 -10.68
C ARG A 433 -30.11 8.98 -10.63
N TRP A 434 -30.20 7.84 -11.32
CA TRP A 434 -31.37 6.96 -11.31
C TRP A 434 -31.63 6.37 -9.92
N THR A 435 -30.59 5.91 -9.22
CA THR A 435 -30.74 5.39 -7.86
C THR A 435 -31.17 6.44 -6.84
N THR A 436 -30.78 7.71 -7.04
CA THR A 436 -31.16 8.83 -6.18
C THR A 436 -32.59 9.31 -6.44
N ASN A 437 -33.03 9.33 -7.71
CA ASN A 437 -34.31 9.87 -8.12
C ASN A 437 -35.23 8.79 -8.70
N SER A 438 -35.87 8.02 -7.81
CA SER A 438 -36.88 7.00 -8.18
C SER A 438 -38.11 7.56 -8.94
N ALA A 439 -38.28 8.88 -8.99
CA ALA A 439 -39.36 9.57 -9.69
C ALA A 439 -39.00 10.08 -11.10
N LEU A 440 -37.73 10.05 -11.54
CA LEU A 440 -37.31 10.59 -12.84
C LEU A 440 -37.06 9.49 -13.88
N PHE A 441 -38.07 8.65 -14.11
CA PHE A 441 -38.12 7.70 -15.24
C PHE A 441 -38.34 8.41 -16.59
N SER A 442 -37.84 9.62 -16.79
CA SER A 442 -38.20 10.45 -17.95
C SER A 442 -37.18 10.37 -19.08
N ALA A 443 -37.65 10.70 -20.28
CA ALA A 443 -37.02 10.56 -21.60
C ALA A 443 -35.53 10.95 -21.69
N THR A 444 -35.03 11.79 -20.78
CA THR A 444 -33.62 12.17 -20.66
C THR A 444 -32.72 10.98 -20.35
N SER A 445 -33.10 10.08 -19.41
CA SER A 445 -32.34 8.87 -19.09
C SER A 445 -32.29 7.91 -20.28
N LEU A 446 -33.43 7.76 -20.99
CA LEU A 446 -33.53 6.89 -22.15
C LEU A 446 -32.71 7.42 -23.34
N ARG A 447 -32.71 8.75 -23.56
CA ARG A 447 -31.91 9.44 -24.59
C ARG A 447 -30.42 9.29 -24.33
N CYS A 448 -29.96 9.56 -23.10
CA CYS A 448 -28.56 9.42 -22.74
C CYS A 448 -28.10 7.96 -22.83
N HIS A 449 -28.92 6.99 -22.37
CA HIS A 449 -28.65 5.57 -22.62
C HIS A 449 -28.53 5.24 -24.12
N ASN A 450 -29.30 5.87 -25.01
CA ASN A 450 -29.20 5.66 -26.47
C ASN A 450 -27.92 6.26 -27.05
N GLU A 451 -27.54 7.47 -26.63
CA GLU A 451 -26.30 8.13 -27.03
C GLU A 451 -25.06 7.33 -26.57
N THR A 452 -25.06 6.87 -25.31
CA THR A 452 -24.02 5.98 -24.77
C THR A 452 -23.95 4.66 -25.53
N LEU A 453 -25.10 4.05 -25.86
CA LEU A 453 -25.14 2.79 -26.62
C LEU A 453 -24.57 2.95 -28.04
N GLU A 454 -24.89 4.07 -28.70
CA GLU A 454 -24.40 4.39 -30.04
C GLU A 454 -22.89 4.64 -30.04
N CYS A 455 -22.38 5.34 -29.02
CA CYS A 455 -20.95 5.61 -28.86
C CYS A 455 -20.16 4.36 -28.47
N ILE A 456 -20.64 3.54 -27.52
CA ILE A 456 -20.05 2.23 -27.20
C ILE A 456 -19.96 1.38 -28.48
N THR A 457 -21.05 1.32 -29.26
CA THR A 457 -21.10 0.54 -30.52
C THR A 457 -20.11 1.05 -31.58
N LYS A 458 -19.85 2.37 -31.64
CA LYS A 458 -18.82 2.95 -32.52
C LYS A 458 -17.40 2.71 -32.00
N SER A 459 -17.17 2.73 -30.69
CA SER A 459 -15.85 2.51 -30.07
C SER A 459 -15.42 1.03 -30.13
N LEU A 460 -16.38 0.10 -30.06
CA LEU A 460 -16.18 -1.34 -30.22
C LEU A 460 -15.56 -1.73 -31.58
N GLN A 461 -15.66 -0.86 -32.58
CA GLN A 461 -15.09 -1.09 -33.92
C GLN A 461 -13.62 -0.65 -34.04
N ALA A 462 -13.04 -0.03 -33.01
CA ALA A 462 -11.71 0.60 -33.07
C ALA A 462 -10.63 -0.06 -32.21
N ASP A 463 -10.99 -0.88 -31.21
CA ASP A 463 -10.02 -1.56 -30.34
C ASP A 463 -10.66 -2.78 -29.63
N HIS A 464 -9.84 -3.73 -29.18
CA HIS A 464 -10.25 -4.99 -28.54
C HIS A 464 -9.59 -5.21 -27.16
N SER A 465 -9.33 -4.14 -26.39
CA SER A 465 -8.72 -4.22 -25.04
C SER A 465 -9.68 -4.67 -23.92
N SER A 466 -9.18 -4.94 -22.71
CA SER A 466 -10.01 -5.32 -21.53
C SER A 466 -11.09 -4.29 -21.18
N SER A 467 -10.82 -3.00 -21.42
CA SER A 467 -11.79 -1.91 -21.28
C SER A 467 -13.03 -2.10 -22.15
N VAL A 468 -12.89 -2.78 -23.30
CA VAL A 468 -13.97 -3.08 -24.24
C VAL A 468 -14.99 -4.01 -23.61
N ALA A 469 -14.55 -5.04 -22.87
CA ALA A 469 -15.48 -5.98 -22.24
C ALA A 469 -16.36 -5.31 -21.18
N ILE A 470 -15.80 -4.41 -20.37
CA ILE A 470 -16.57 -3.62 -19.40
C ILE A 470 -17.65 -2.82 -20.14
N MET A 471 -17.38 -2.36 -21.37
CA MET A 471 -18.36 -1.59 -22.14
C MET A 471 -19.47 -2.44 -22.68
N VAL A 472 -19.14 -3.61 -23.20
CA VAL A 472 -20.17 -4.55 -23.65
C VAL A 472 -21.02 -5.00 -22.45
N ASN A 473 -20.43 -5.16 -21.26
CA ASN A 473 -21.17 -5.44 -20.04
C ASN A 473 -22.12 -4.30 -19.66
N ASN A 474 -21.64 -3.06 -19.66
CA ASN A 474 -22.47 -1.89 -19.36
C ASN A 474 -23.57 -1.68 -20.42
N LYS A 475 -23.27 -1.92 -21.69
CA LYS A 475 -24.25 -1.97 -22.79
C LYS A 475 -25.33 -3.02 -22.52
N GLY A 476 -24.94 -4.20 -22.05
CA GLY A 476 -25.86 -5.24 -21.62
C GLY A 476 -26.76 -4.79 -20.46
N LEU A 477 -26.18 -4.13 -19.45
CA LEU A 477 -26.94 -3.60 -18.31
C LEU A 477 -27.92 -2.49 -18.74
N ILE A 478 -27.57 -1.66 -19.73
CA ILE A 478 -28.47 -0.68 -20.36
C ILE A 478 -29.70 -1.38 -20.98
N HIS A 479 -29.50 -2.42 -21.79
CA HIS A 479 -30.60 -3.18 -22.38
C HIS A 479 -31.44 -3.90 -21.32
N TYR A 480 -30.80 -4.45 -20.28
CA TYR A 480 -31.47 -5.10 -19.16
C TYR A 480 -32.44 -4.14 -18.47
N LYS A 481 -32.00 -2.92 -18.19
CA LYS A 481 -32.84 -1.89 -17.54
C LYS A 481 -34.00 -1.42 -18.42
N ARG A 482 -33.86 -1.52 -19.75
CA ARG A 482 -34.93 -1.22 -20.72
C ARG A 482 -35.95 -2.35 -20.88
N GLY A 483 -35.73 -3.49 -20.24
CA GLY A 483 -36.56 -4.69 -20.42
C GLY A 483 -36.24 -5.47 -21.70
N ASP A 484 -35.22 -5.07 -22.46
CA ASP A 484 -34.74 -5.80 -23.63
C ASP A 484 -33.70 -6.84 -23.19
N TYR A 485 -34.19 -7.86 -22.49
CA TYR A 485 -33.34 -8.86 -21.86
C TYR A 485 -32.58 -9.74 -22.87
N THR A 486 -33.11 -9.92 -24.08
CA THR A 486 -32.44 -10.69 -25.15
C THR A 486 -31.19 -9.97 -25.65
N THR A 487 -31.28 -8.68 -25.96
CA THR A 487 -30.11 -7.90 -26.38
C THR A 487 -29.14 -7.71 -25.22
N ALA A 488 -29.65 -7.56 -24.00
CA ALA A 488 -28.84 -7.52 -22.79
C ALA A 488 -27.96 -8.77 -22.65
N LEU A 489 -28.56 -9.95 -22.78
CA LEU A 489 -27.87 -11.22 -22.68
C LEU A 489 -26.79 -11.38 -23.75
N ASN A 490 -27.08 -11.01 -25.00
CA ASN A 490 -26.10 -11.07 -26.09
C ASN A 490 -24.87 -10.20 -25.80
N CYS A 491 -25.09 -8.98 -25.31
CA CYS A 491 -24.00 -8.08 -24.92
C CYS A 491 -23.19 -8.67 -23.75
N LEU A 492 -23.86 -9.18 -22.72
CA LEU A 492 -23.16 -9.75 -21.56
C LEU A 492 -22.33 -11.00 -21.91
N ILE A 493 -22.81 -11.84 -22.82
CA ILE A 493 -22.06 -13.00 -23.34
C ILE A 493 -20.84 -12.55 -24.16
N GLU A 494 -21.01 -11.52 -25.00
CA GLU A 494 -19.91 -10.93 -25.76
C GLU A 494 -18.85 -10.30 -24.82
N ALA A 495 -19.28 -9.60 -23.77
CA ALA A 495 -18.39 -9.08 -22.73
C ALA A 495 -17.56 -10.20 -22.08
N LEU A 496 -18.22 -11.31 -21.70
CA LEU A 496 -17.55 -12.47 -21.11
C LEU A 496 -16.55 -13.10 -22.07
N LYS A 497 -16.88 -13.18 -23.37
CA LYS A 497 -15.98 -13.70 -24.40
C LYS A 497 -14.71 -12.85 -24.52
N ILE A 498 -14.85 -11.52 -24.56
CA ILE A 498 -13.71 -10.59 -24.65
C ILE A 498 -12.82 -10.70 -23.40
N LEU A 499 -13.40 -10.82 -22.19
CA LEU A 499 -12.62 -11.03 -20.95
C LEU A 499 -11.81 -12.33 -21.00
N ASN A 500 -12.40 -13.40 -21.53
CA ASN A 500 -11.75 -14.69 -21.64
C ASN A 500 -10.65 -14.72 -22.71
N GLU A 501 -10.85 -14.04 -23.85
CA GLU A 501 -9.89 -14.02 -24.98
C GLU A 501 -8.67 -13.13 -24.70
N ASN A 502 -8.83 -12.03 -23.96
CA ASN A 502 -7.74 -11.08 -23.69
C ASN A 502 -6.79 -11.49 -22.56
N ASN A 503 -6.95 -12.67 -21.96
CA ASN A 503 -6.30 -13.03 -20.69
C ASN A 503 -6.47 -11.93 -19.62
N ALA A 504 -7.51 -11.10 -19.74
CA ALA A 504 -7.86 -10.04 -18.81
C ALA A 504 -8.49 -10.69 -17.58
N ARG A 505 -7.64 -11.38 -16.81
CA ARG A 505 -8.01 -12.13 -15.62
C ARG A 505 -8.20 -11.15 -14.47
N TYR A 506 -9.23 -10.30 -14.55
CA TYR A 506 -9.77 -9.65 -13.37
C TYR A 506 -11.03 -10.42 -12.94
N PRO A 507 -10.90 -11.46 -12.08
CA PRO A 507 -12.03 -12.21 -11.54
C PRO A 507 -13.19 -11.37 -11.00
N PRO A 508 -13.00 -10.17 -10.42
CA PRO A 508 -14.12 -9.35 -9.97
C PRO A 508 -15.00 -8.89 -11.16
N ASP A 509 -14.42 -8.50 -12.29
CA ASP A 509 -15.18 -8.12 -13.49
C ASP A 509 -15.91 -9.33 -14.11
N ILE A 510 -15.23 -10.47 -14.21
CA ILE A 510 -15.83 -11.72 -14.73
C ILE A 510 -17.00 -12.17 -13.84
N SER A 511 -16.84 -12.09 -12.52
CA SER A 511 -17.90 -12.45 -11.57
C SER A 511 -19.12 -11.52 -11.67
N ALA A 512 -18.90 -10.23 -11.89
CA ALA A 512 -19.96 -9.26 -12.10
C ALA A 512 -20.73 -9.52 -13.40
N VAL A 513 -20.03 -9.85 -14.49
CA VAL A 513 -20.67 -10.22 -15.76
C VAL A 513 -21.54 -11.47 -15.60
N HIS A 514 -21.05 -12.52 -14.94
CA HIS A 514 -21.86 -13.71 -14.66
C HIS A 514 -23.10 -13.39 -13.80
N ASN A 515 -22.97 -12.53 -12.79
CA ASN A 515 -24.13 -12.11 -11.98
C ASN A 515 -25.17 -11.38 -12.85
N ASN A 516 -24.72 -10.49 -13.74
CA ASN A 516 -25.60 -9.77 -14.66
C ASN A 516 -26.29 -10.72 -15.66
N ILE A 517 -25.57 -11.74 -16.16
CA ILE A 517 -26.14 -12.80 -17.00
C ILE A 517 -27.20 -13.58 -16.21
N GLY A 518 -26.90 -13.97 -14.96
CA GLY A 518 -27.84 -14.67 -14.09
C GLY A 518 -29.12 -13.87 -13.85
N ALA A 519 -28.99 -12.58 -13.57
CA ALA A 519 -30.12 -11.66 -13.39
C ALA A 519 -30.94 -11.50 -14.67
N THR A 520 -30.28 -11.52 -15.84
CA THR A 520 -30.93 -11.44 -17.16
C THR A 520 -31.72 -12.70 -17.47
N TYR A 521 -31.14 -13.88 -17.26
CA TYR A 521 -31.87 -15.15 -17.39
C TYR A 521 -33.05 -15.24 -16.43
N PHE A 522 -32.92 -14.72 -15.20
CA PHE A 522 -34.04 -14.70 -14.26
C PHE A 522 -35.22 -13.87 -14.77
N LYS A 523 -34.98 -12.75 -15.46
CA LYS A 523 -36.03 -11.93 -16.09
C LYS A 523 -36.62 -12.54 -17.36
N LEU A 524 -35.92 -13.48 -17.98
CA LEU A 524 -36.38 -14.28 -19.11
C LEU A 524 -37.09 -15.58 -18.66
N ASP A 525 -37.37 -15.74 -17.36
CA ASP A 525 -37.91 -16.97 -16.75
C ASP A 525 -37.07 -18.24 -16.97
N GLU A 526 -35.80 -18.09 -17.36
CA GLU A 526 -34.83 -19.17 -17.54
C GLU A 526 -34.11 -19.49 -16.22
N HIS A 527 -34.86 -19.93 -15.22
CA HIS A 527 -34.36 -20.06 -13.85
C HIS A 527 -33.15 -20.99 -13.68
N ALA A 528 -33.05 -22.08 -14.45
CA ALA A 528 -31.93 -23.02 -14.38
C ALA A 528 -30.59 -22.34 -14.81
N LYS A 529 -30.61 -21.63 -15.94
CA LYS A 529 -29.43 -20.88 -16.42
C LYS A 529 -29.11 -19.70 -15.52
N ALA A 530 -30.12 -19.08 -14.91
CA ALA A 530 -29.92 -18.03 -13.91
C ALA A 530 -29.13 -18.54 -12.71
N LEU A 531 -29.54 -19.69 -12.14
CA LEU A 531 -28.85 -20.30 -11.01
C LEU A 531 -27.41 -20.70 -11.35
N GLU A 532 -27.19 -21.32 -12.52
CA GLU A 532 -25.85 -21.68 -13.00
C GLU A 532 -24.93 -20.45 -13.08
N ASN A 533 -25.43 -19.34 -13.63
CA ASN A 533 -24.64 -18.11 -13.75
C ASN A 533 -24.40 -17.42 -12.41
N PHE A 534 -25.36 -17.44 -11.48
CA PHE A 534 -25.09 -16.96 -10.12
C PHE A 534 -24.07 -17.85 -9.39
N ASP A 535 -24.10 -19.17 -9.61
CA ASP A 535 -23.09 -20.08 -9.07
C ASP A 535 -21.70 -19.83 -9.65
N LEU A 536 -21.61 -19.55 -10.95
CA LEU A 536 -20.36 -19.12 -11.59
C LEU A 536 -19.89 -17.76 -11.06
N ALA A 537 -20.79 -16.79 -10.91
CA ALA A 537 -20.48 -15.48 -10.35
C ALA A 537 -19.91 -15.60 -8.93
N ILE A 538 -20.57 -16.40 -8.07
CA ILE A 538 -20.10 -16.68 -6.71
C ILE A 538 -18.76 -17.40 -6.78
N LYS A 539 -18.63 -18.48 -7.56
CA LYS A 539 -17.39 -19.26 -7.66
C LYS A 539 -16.20 -18.40 -8.08
N VAL A 540 -16.35 -17.61 -9.15
CA VAL A 540 -15.29 -16.74 -9.68
C VAL A 540 -15.00 -15.59 -8.73
N GLY A 541 -16.03 -14.94 -8.18
CA GLY A 541 -15.84 -13.87 -7.20
C GLY A 541 -15.12 -14.37 -5.94
N LEU A 542 -15.46 -15.59 -5.51
CA LEU A 542 -14.79 -16.29 -4.42
C LEU A 542 -13.37 -16.76 -4.76
N GLU A 543 -12.85 -16.59 -5.97
CA GLU A 543 -11.40 -16.79 -6.20
C GLU A 543 -10.59 -15.69 -5.48
N LEU A 544 -11.17 -14.50 -5.24
CA LEU A 544 -10.45 -13.36 -4.67
C LEU A 544 -11.15 -12.66 -3.50
N LEU A 545 -12.47 -12.68 -3.45
CA LEU A 545 -13.26 -11.88 -2.51
C LEU A 545 -13.78 -12.76 -1.36
N PRO A 546 -13.73 -12.30 -0.10
CA PRO A 546 -14.27 -13.07 1.02
C PRO A 546 -15.78 -13.25 0.88
N PRO A 547 -16.38 -14.31 1.49
CA PRO A 547 -17.83 -14.49 1.46
C PRO A 547 -18.63 -13.31 2.04
N THR A 548 -18.00 -12.52 2.91
CA THR A 548 -18.55 -11.29 3.50
C THR A 548 -18.47 -10.07 2.57
N HIS A 549 -17.76 -10.17 1.45
CA HIS A 549 -17.67 -9.09 0.48
C HIS A 549 -19.06 -8.78 -0.08
N LYS A 550 -19.36 -7.48 -0.24
CA LYS A 550 -20.68 -6.99 -0.64
C LYS A 550 -21.18 -7.64 -1.93
N TRP A 551 -20.31 -7.80 -2.93
CA TRP A 551 -20.65 -8.45 -4.20
C TRP A 551 -21.07 -9.91 -4.01
N ILE A 552 -20.35 -10.67 -3.18
CA ILE A 552 -20.67 -12.08 -2.93
C ILE A 552 -22.02 -12.20 -2.21
N ILE A 553 -22.28 -11.32 -1.25
CA ILE A 553 -23.57 -11.22 -0.57
C ILE A 553 -24.67 -10.91 -1.60
N GLU A 554 -24.45 -9.95 -2.50
CA GLU A 554 -25.40 -9.60 -3.55
C GLU A 554 -25.69 -10.77 -4.50
N TYR A 555 -24.66 -11.47 -4.98
CA TYR A 555 -24.83 -12.62 -5.87
C TYR A 555 -25.60 -13.75 -5.19
N THR A 556 -25.31 -13.99 -3.91
CA THR A 556 -26.01 -14.98 -3.08
C THR A 556 -27.47 -14.59 -2.86
N ASN A 557 -27.76 -13.31 -2.63
CA ASN A 557 -29.11 -12.79 -2.51
C ASN A 557 -29.90 -12.92 -3.82
N ASN A 558 -29.28 -12.63 -4.95
CA ASN A 558 -29.88 -12.79 -6.27
C ASN A 558 -30.22 -14.26 -6.54
N LYS A 559 -29.30 -15.19 -6.23
CA LYS A 559 -29.55 -16.63 -6.29
C LYS A 559 -30.74 -17.04 -5.39
N ALA A 560 -30.77 -16.56 -4.15
CA ALA A 560 -31.84 -16.87 -3.20
C ALA A 560 -33.21 -16.36 -3.68
N ALA A 561 -33.25 -15.19 -4.34
CA ALA A 561 -34.47 -14.65 -4.93
C ALA A 561 -35.05 -15.56 -6.03
N VAL A 562 -34.19 -16.15 -6.87
CA VAL A 562 -34.62 -17.12 -7.89
C VAL A 562 -35.21 -18.38 -7.24
N LEU A 563 -34.52 -18.96 -6.26
CA LEU A 563 -34.99 -20.15 -5.54
C LEU A 563 -36.34 -19.92 -4.86
N LYS A 564 -36.53 -18.73 -4.26
CA LYS A 564 -37.79 -18.34 -3.63
C LYS A 564 -38.91 -18.22 -4.68
N GLY A 565 -38.64 -17.59 -5.82
CA GLY A 565 -39.59 -17.47 -6.95
C GLY A 565 -40.06 -18.83 -7.49
N ILE A 566 -39.16 -19.81 -7.60
CA ILE A 566 -39.49 -21.19 -8.00
C ILE A 566 -40.39 -21.85 -6.95
N SER A 567 -40.06 -21.72 -5.66
CA SER A 567 -40.85 -22.34 -4.58
C SER A 567 -42.29 -21.80 -4.49
N SER A 568 -42.48 -20.49 -4.73
CA SER A 568 -43.80 -19.86 -4.74
C SER A 568 -44.65 -20.22 -5.97
N SER A 569 -44.02 -20.52 -7.12
CA SER A 569 -44.76 -20.93 -8.32
C SER A 569 -45.15 -22.41 -8.28
N GLN A 570 -44.38 -23.25 -7.58
CA GLN A 570 -44.72 -24.65 -7.32
C GLN A 570 -45.84 -24.78 -6.28
N SER A 571 -45.91 -23.92 -5.26
CA SER A 571 -46.99 -23.95 -4.26
C SER A 571 -48.34 -23.45 -4.78
N ILE A 572 -48.38 -22.75 -5.92
CA ILE A 572 -49.62 -22.29 -6.59
C ILE A 572 -50.13 -23.35 -7.59
N ARG A 573 -49.28 -24.33 -7.95
CA ARG A 573 -49.60 -25.41 -8.91
C ARG A 573 -49.97 -26.75 -8.27
N ASN A 574 -49.93 -26.84 -6.94
CA ASN A 574 -50.47 -27.95 -6.14
C ASN A 574 -51.74 -27.48 -5.42
#